data_AF-A0A8J3L764-F1
#
_entry.id   AF-A0A8J3L764-F1
#
_cell.length_a   1.000
_cell.length_b   1.000
_cell.length_c   1.000
_cell.angle_alpha   90.00
_cell.angle_beta   90.00
_cell.angle_gamma   90.00
#
_symmetry.space_group_name_H-M   'P 1'
#
loop_
_entity.id
_entity.type
_entity.pdbx_description
1 polymer ?
#
loop_
_entity_poly.entity_id
_entity_poly.type
_entity_poly.pdbx_seq_one_letter_code
_entity_poly.pdbx_strand_id
1 'polypeptide(L)'
;MVTVLVPGALRTEAGGESRLDVAAGGTLRAVLDEIDQRWPRLGRRIRDERGELRRFVNVYVDGEDCRMLSGQDTPVAGGGEVQVLPSVAGGSVAQEVFDGDRVLAENFAPWVRELGLSVQETGSDWATLRLPWSDRLAREGGAMSGQALMAAADTATVIAVSAARGGFVPMTTVQLSTTFQRPVLGSDVLVTARLTKLGRTMAFADVTMTAKGTLVAHATTVYALL
;
A
#
# COMPACT_ATOMS: atom_id res chain seq x y z
N MET A 1 8.26 -10.22 -24.36
CA MET A 1 8.07 -8.87 -23.80
C MET A 1 7.88 -9.02 -22.31
N VAL A 2 8.73 -8.35 -21.54
CA VAL A 2 8.69 -8.24 -20.08
C VAL A 2 8.49 -6.76 -19.76
N THR A 3 7.62 -6.46 -18.82
CA THR A 3 7.38 -5.09 -18.36
C THR A 3 8.33 -4.78 -17.21
N VAL A 4 9.17 -3.76 -17.33
CA VAL A 4 10.03 -3.29 -16.23
C VAL A 4 9.46 -2.02 -15.62
N LEU A 5 9.12 -2.08 -14.34
CA LEU A 5 8.64 -0.93 -13.58
C LEU A 5 9.81 -0.10 -13.05
N VAL A 6 9.81 1.19 -13.41
CA VAL A 6 10.87 2.13 -13.03
C VAL A 6 10.38 3.06 -11.91
N PRO A 7 11.03 3.03 -10.74
CA PRO A 7 10.64 3.86 -9.60
C PRO A 7 10.96 5.33 -9.89
N GLY A 8 10.22 6.25 -9.25
CA GLY A 8 10.35 7.70 -9.48
C GLY A 8 11.79 8.21 -9.47
N ALA A 9 12.60 7.74 -8.52
CA ALA A 9 14.01 8.13 -8.36
C ALA A 9 14.93 7.73 -9.52
N LEU A 10 14.49 6.80 -10.39
CA LEU A 10 15.26 6.30 -11.53
C LEU A 10 14.66 6.70 -12.88
N ARG A 11 13.48 7.33 -12.92
CA ARG A 11 12.79 7.67 -14.18
C ARG A 11 13.63 8.56 -15.08
N THR A 12 14.36 9.52 -14.54
CA THR A 12 15.27 10.39 -15.34
C THR A 12 16.30 9.57 -16.13
N GLU A 13 16.79 8.46 -15.58
CA GLU A 13 17.75 7.57 -16.25
C GLU A 13 17.08 6.60 -17.24
N ALA A 14 15.75 6.52 -17.19
CA ALA A 14 14.88 5.75 -18.07
C ALA A 14 14.16 6.62 -19.12
N GLY A 15 14.57 7.88 -19.30
CA GLY A 15 13.92 8.81 -20.25
C GLY A 15 12.58 9.39 -19.77
N GLY A 16 12.30 9.33 -18.47
CA GLY A 16 11.06 9.81 -17.84
C GLY A 16 9.99 8.74 -17.69
N GLU A 17 10.18 7.57 -18.31
CA GLU A 17 9.20 6.50 -18.34
C GLU A 17 9.05 5.79 -16.99
N SER A 18 7.82 5.42 -16.67
CA SER A 18 7.50 4.59 -15.49
C SER A 18 7.43 3.09 -15.80
N ARG A 19 7.33 2.74 -17.09
CA ARG A 19 7.25 1.37 -17.59
C ARG A 19 8.12 1.25 -18.83
N LEU A 20 8.98 0.24 -18.86
CA LEU A 20 9.82 -0.08 -20.01
C LEU A 20 9.46 -1.46 -20.55
N ASP A 21 9.22 -1.54 -21.85
CA ASP A 21 9.00 -2.81 -22.53
C ASP A 21 10.34 -3.39 -22.98
N VAL A 22 10.70 -4.54 -22.40
CA VAL A 22 11.94 -5.26 -22.68
C VAL A 22 11.63 -6.51 -23.50
N ALA A 23 12.31 -6.69 -24.63
CA ALA A 23 12.04 -7.82 -25.52
C ALA A 23 12.59 -9.13 -24.96
N ALA A 24 13.73 -9.06 -24.28
CA ALA A 24 14.37 -10.16 -23.58
C ALA A 24 13.47 -10.74 -22.47
N GLY A 25 13.54 -12.06 -22.34
CA GLY A 25 12.88 -12.84 -21.29
C GLY A 25 13.70 -14.09 -20.99
N GLY A 26 13.14 -15.02 -20.22
CA GLY A 26 13.85 -16.23 -19.80
C GLY A 26 14.45 -16.07 -18.41
N THR A 27 15.33 -15.08 -18.20
CA THR A 27 15.86 -14.77 -16.86
C THR A 27 15.91 -13.27 -16.57
N LEU A 28 15.94 -12.92 -15.28
CA LEU A 28 16.13 -11.53 -14.85
C LEU A 28 17.44 -10.96 -15.40
N ARG A 29 18.51 -11.75 -15.47
CA ARG A 29 19.79 -11.35 -16.05
C ARG A 29 19.63 -10.88 -17.50
N ALA A 30 18.91 -11.64 -18.33
CA ALA A 30 18.67 -11.27 -19.72
C ALA A 30 17.89 -9.95 -19.85
N VAL A 31 16.92 -9.73 -18.95
CA VAL A 31 16.17 -8.46 -18.87
C VAL A 31 17.11 -7.31 -18.50
N LEU A 32 17.94 -7.48 -17.47
CA LEU A 32 18.90 -6.47 -17.02
C LEU A 32 20.00 -6.19 -18.05
N ASP A 33 20.42 -7.20 -18.82
CA ASP A 33 21.39 -7.05 -19.91
C ASP A 33 20.83 -6.19 -21.06
N GLU A 34 19.55 -6.33 -21.39
CA GLU A 34 18.90 -5.44 -22.35
C GLU A 34 18.76 -4.01 -21.78
N ILE A 35 18.47 -3.87 -20.48
CA ILE A 35 18.45 -2.56 -19.82
C ILE A 35 19.81 -1.86 -19.92
N ASP A 36 20.90 -2.58 -19.69
CA ASP A 36 22.25 -2.00 -19.80
C ASP A 36 22.56 -1.51 -21.23
N GLN A 37 21.99 -2.15 -22.25
CA GLN A 37 22.16 -1.76 -23.65
C GLN A 37 21.29 -0.55 -24.03
N ARG A 38 20.01 -0.55 -23.65
CA ARG A 38 19.03 0.46 -24.06
C ARG A 38 19.00 1.69 -23.14
N TRP A 39 19.23 1.50 -21.84
CA TRP A 39 19.30 2.54 -20.82
C TRP A 39 20.55 2.40 -19.94
N PRO A 40 21.76 2.66 -20.49
CA PRO A 40 23.02 2.42 -19.77
C PRO A 40 23.13 3.16 -18.44
N ARG A 41 22.50 4.33 -18.32
CA ARG A 41 22.49 5.10 -17.07
C ARG A 41 21.62 4.43 -16.01
N LEU A 42 20.45 3.92 -16.38
CA LEU A 42 19.59 3.13 -15.49
C LEU A 42 20.29 1.84 -15.06
N GLY A 43 20.89 1.12 -16.01
CA GLY A 43 21.68 -0.08 -15.76
C GLY A 43 22.73 0.10 -14.67
N ARG A 44 23.53 1.17 -14.77
CA ARG A 44 24.55 1.54 -13.76
C ARG A 44 23.99 1.83 -12.37
N ARG A 45 22.71 2.23 -12.27
CA ARG A 45 22.02 2.43 -10.98
C ARG A 45 21.58 1.11 -10.35
N ILE A 46 21.34 0.08 -11.17
CA ILE A 46 20.83 -1.23 -10.74
C ILE A 46 21.98 -2.20 -10.43
N ARG A 47 22.97 -2.26 -11.33
CA ARG A 47 24.10 -3.19 -11.25
C ARG A 47 25.43 -2.47 -11.03
N ASP A 48 26.38 -3.18 -10.43
CA ASP A 48 27.77 -2.75 -10.31
C ASP A 48 28.56 -3.06 -11.61
N GLU A 49 29.85 -2.73 -11.60
CA GLU A 49 30.73 -2.92 -12.76
C GLU A 49 30.99 -4.38 -13.11
N ARG A 50 30.67 -5.32 -12.20
CA ARG A 50 30.78 -6.76 -12.42
C ARG A 50 29.51 -7.35 -13.03
N GLY A 51 28.49 -6.53 -13.26
CA GLY A 51 27.17 -6.98 -13.70
C GLY A 51 26.36 -7.63 -12.58
N GLU A 52 26.70 -7.37 -11.32
CA GLU A 52 25.97 -7.88 -10.17
C GLU A 52 24.99 -6.85 -9.60
N LEU A 53 23.85 -7.31 -9.09
CA LEU A 53 22.88 -6.43 -8.43
C LEU A 53 23.56 -5.70 -7.28
N ARG A 54 23.44 -4.37 -7.26
CA ARG A 54 23.96 -3.59 -6.14
C ARG A 54 23.26 -4.03 -4.85
N ARG A 55 24.02 -4.14 -3.76
CA ARG A 55 23.52 -4.57 -2.43
C ARG A 55 22.27 -3.79 -1.98
N PHE A 56 22.22 -2.53 -2.36
CA PHE A 56 21.18 -1.56 -2.01
C PHE A 56 20.17 -1.37 -3.15
N VAL A 57 19.96 -2.34 -4.02
CA VAL A 57 18.88 -2.32 -5.02
C VAL A 57 18.13 -3.63 -4.91
N ASN A 58 16.83 -3.55 -4.65
CA ASN A 58 15.96 -4.72 -4.62
C ASN A 58 15.29 -4.83 -5.98
N VAL A 59 15.16 -6.05 -6.48
CA VAL A 59 14.50 -6.33 -7.76
C VAL A 59 13.52 -7.47 -7.55
N TYR A 60 12.29 -7.26 -8.00
CA TYR A 60 11.20 -8.21 -7.85
C TYR A 60 10.80 -8.75 -9.21
N VAL A 61 10.47 -10.03 -9.27
CA VAL A 61 9.91 -10.70 -10.45
C VAL A 61 8.51 -11.15 -10.08
N ASP A 62 7.50 -10.65 -10.79
CA ASP A 62 6.07 -10.93 -10.54
C ASP A 62 5.66 -10.77 -9.05
N GLY A 63 6.25 -9.77 -8.37
CA GLY A 63 5.97 -9.42 -6.98
C GLY A 63 6.84 -10.12 -5.92
N GLU A 64 7.72 -11.06 -6.30
CA GLU A 64 8.62 -11.74 -5.38
C GLU A 64 10.07 -11.24 -5.49
N ASP A 65 10.74 -11.00 -4.36
CA ASP A 65 12.14 -10.53 -4.34
C ASP A 65 13.05 -11.61 -4.97
N CYS A 66 13.78 -11.24 -6.01
CA CYS A 66 14.67 -12.15 -6.72
C CYS A 66 15.73 -12.79 -5.79
N ARG A 67 16.11 -12.14 -4.69
CA ARG A 67 17.05 -12.71 -3.70
C ARG A 67 16.48 -13.86 -2.89
N MET A 68 15.16 -13.93 -2.77
CA MET A 68 14.44 -15.07 -2.18
C MET A 68 14.22 -16.20 -3.18
N LEU A 69 14.50 -15.93 -4.46
CA LEU A 69 14.41 -16.85 -5.60
C LEU A 69 15.81 -17.28 -6.05
N SER A 70 16.13 -17.15 -7.34
CA SER A 70 17.41 -17.53 -7.94
C SER A 70 18.28 -16.32 -8.30
N GLY A 71 18.08 -15.19 -7.61
CA GLY A 71 18.82 -13.95 -7.86
C GLY A 71 18.63 -13.44 -9.29
N GLN A 72 19.72 -13.05 -9.95
CA GLN A 72 19.68 -12.64 -11.36
C GLN A 72 19.30 -13.79 -12.31
N ASP A 73 19.43 -15.04 -11.89
CA ASP A 73 19.06 -16.20 -12.71
C ASP A 73 17.58 -16.59 -12.51
N THR A 74 16.82 -15.81 -11.74
CA THR A 74 15.37 -15.98 -11.57
C THR A 74 14.66 -15.99 -12.92
N PRO A 75 13.85 -17.03 -13.23
CA PRO A 75 13.11 -17.09 -14.47
C PRO A 75 12.11 -15.94 -14.60
N VAL A 76 12.02 -15.36 -15.81
CA VAL A 76 11.03 -14.32 -16.12
C VAL A 76 10.22 -14.77 -17.34
N ALA A 77 8.93 -15.02 -17.13
CA ALA A 77 8.03 -15.46 -18.19
C ALA A 77 7.78 -14.35 -19.22
N GLY A 78 7.41 -14.74 -20.45
CA GLY A 78 6.88 -13.78 -21.41
C GLY A 78 5.59 -13.15 -20.89
N GLY A 79 5.54 -11.82 -20.84
CA GLY A 79 4.46 -11.05 -20.22
C GLY A 79 4.66 -10.76 -18.72
N GLY A 80 5.75 -11.27 -18.13
CA GLY A 80 6.07 -11.05 -16.72
C GLY A 80 6.46 -9.62 -16.40
N GLU A 81 6.43 -9.29 -15.12
CA GLU A 81 6.76 -7.97 -14.60
C GLU A 81 8.05 -8.02 -13.76
N VAL A 82 8.94 -7.04 -13.96
CA VAL A 82 10.14 -6.84 -13.17
C VAL A 82 10.10 -5.47 -12.53
N GLN A 83 10.15 -5.39 -11.20
CA GLN A 83 10.13 -4.12 -10.48
C GLN A 83 11.50 -3.82 -9.86
N VAL A 84 12.03 -2.62 -10.11
CA VAL A 84 13.29 -2.16 -9.51
C VAL A 84 12.99 -1.21 -8.35
N LEU A 85 13.65 -1.40 -7.20
CA LEU A 85 13.56 -0.53 -6.03
C LEU A 85 14.96 -0.17 -5.51
N PRO A 86 15.44 1.08 -5.69
CA PRO A 86 16.69 1.52 -5.06
C PRO A 86 16.50 1.69 -3.56
N SER A 87 17.49 1.26 -2.79
CA SER A 87 17.62 1.52 -1.36
C SER A 87 18.36 2.84 -1.20
N VAL A 88 17.77 3.80 -0.46
CA VAL A 88 18.37 5.10 -0.18
C VAL A 88 18.82 5.24 1.26
N ALA A 89 20.11 5.51 1.41
CA ALA A 89 20.64 6.16 2.59
C ALA A 89 20.51 7.69 2.40
N GLY A 90 19.59 8.31 3.14
CA GLY A 90 19.47 9.76 3.27
C GLY A 90 18.64 10.46 2.20
N GLY A 91 17.43 10.90 2.58
CA GLY A 91 16.69 11.94 1.88
C GLY A 91 15.83 11.47 0.71
N SER A 92 14.55 11.21 1.00
CA SER A 92 13.42 11.11 0.06
C SER A 92 13.60 10.18 -1.13
N VAL A 93 13.46 8.86 -0.89
CA VAL A 93 12.72 8.03 -1.84
C VAL A 93 11.43 7.70 -1.14
N ALA A 94 10.36 8.27 -1.67
CA ALA A 94 9.11 7.59 -1.68
C ALA A 94 9.39 6.13 -2.14
N GLN A 95 9.34 5.16 -1.20
CA GLN A 95 8.41 4.02 -1.40
C GLN A 95 7.27 4.62 -2.21
N GLU A 96 6.80 4.08 -3.34
CA GLU A 96 5.54 4.62 -3.87
C GLU A 96 4.60 4.70 -2.67
N VAL A 97 4.38 5.94 -2.19
CA VAL A 97 3.90 6.14 -0.83
C VAL A 97 2.55 5.57 -1.00
N PHE A 98 2.29 4.45 -0.32
CA PHE A 98 1.05 3.74 -0.51
C PHE A 98 -0.05 4.81 -0.44
N ASP A 99 -0.64 5.09 -1.60
CA ASP A 99 -1.45 6.29 -1.76
C ASP A 99 -2.83 5.91 -1.29
N GLY A 100 -2.95 5.89 0.04
CA GLY A 100 -4.17 5.48 0.70
C GLY A 100 -5.33 6.40 0.33
N ASP A 101 -5.07 7.67 0.04
CA ASP A 101 -6.09 8.61 -0.43
C ASP A 101 -6.57 8.28 -1.86
N ARG A 102 -5.67 7.83 -2.75
CA ARG A 102 -6.08 7.27 -4.04
C ARG A 102 -6.92 6.00 -3.87
N VAL A 103 -6.51 5.09 -2.98
CA VAL A 103 -7.30 3.87 -2.70
C VAL A 103 -8.70 4.24 -2.19
N LEU A 104 -8.81 5.22 -1.29
CA LEU A 104 -10.08 5.78 -0.82
C LEU A 104 -10.94 6.33 -1.96
N ALA A 105 -10.34 7.10 -2.88
CA ALA A 105 -11.06 7.76 -3.96
C ALA A 105 -11.59 6.78 -5.01
N GLU A 106 -10.86 5.71 -5.31
CA GLU A 106 -11.13 4.83 -6.44
C GLU A 106 -11.94 3.58 -6.07
N ASN A 107 -11.82 3.07 -4.83
CA ASN A 107 -12.29 1.72 -4.49
C ASN A 107 -13.49 1.69 -3.53
N PHE A 108 -13.91 2.83 -2.98
CA PHE A 108 -15.01 2.88 -2.01
C PHE A 108 -16.28 3.46 -2.59
N ALA A 109 -17.42 2.99 -2.06
CA ALA A 109 -18.73 3.48 -2.44
C ALA A 109 -18.86 5.00 -2.22
N PRO A 110 -19.65 5.71 -3.05
CA PRO A 110 -19.77 7.17 -2.96
C PRO A 110 -20.10 7.69 -1.56
N TRP A 111 -21.00 7.04 -0.83
CA TRP A 111 -21.39 7.47 0.52
C TRP A 111 -20.25 7.33 1.55
N VAL A 112 -19.34 6.36 1.37
CA VAL A 112 -18.16 6.20 2.23
C VAL A 112 -17.18 7.34 1.98
N ARG A 113 -17.01 7.74 0.71
CA ARG A 113 -16.18 8.90 0.33
C ARG A 113 -16.74 10.21 0.88
N GLU A 114 -18.06 10.33 0.94
CA GLU A 114 -18.75 11.49 1.54
C GLU A 114 -18.53 11.62 3.07
N LEU A 115 -18.03 10.58 3.74
CA LEU A 115 -17.59 10.68 5.14
C LEU A 115 -16.37 11.60 5.31
N GLY A 116 -15.63 11.90 4.23
CA GLY A 116 -14.46 12.78 4.27
C GLY A 116 -13.24 12.15 4.95
N LEU A 117 -13.14 10.82 4.96
CA LEU A 117 -11.98 10.11 5.47
C LEU A 117 -10.69 10.54 4.75
N SER A 118 -9.61 10.71 5.50
CA SER A 118 -8.28 11.00 4.96
C SER A 118 -7.23 10.12 5.63
N VAL A 119 -6.33 9.54 4.85
CA VAL A 119 -5.23 8.74 5.39
C VAL A 119 -4.21 9.68 6.03
N GLN A 120 -3.84 9.40 7.29
CA GLN A 120 -2.85 10.20 8.02
C GLN A 120 -1.48 9.54 7.95
N GLU A 121 -1.43 8.24 8.22
CA GLU A 121 -0.19 7.47 8.23
C GLU A 121 -0.49 5.99 7.99
N THR A 122 0.47 5.28 7.40
CA THR A 122 0.41 3.84 7.19
C THR A 122 1.74 3.19 7.54
N GLY A 123 1.69 1.98 8.09
CA GLY A 123 2.85 1.13 8.31
C GLY A 123 2.72 -0.22 7.60
N SER A 124 3.63 -1.14 7.93
CA SER A 124 3.69 -2.49 7.35
C SER A 124 2.47 -3.37 7.66
N ASP A 125 1.77 -3.07 8.75
CA ASP A 125 0.69 -3.89 9.33
C ASP A 125 -0.42 -3.03 9.94
N TRP A 126 -0.46 -1.72 9.66
CA TRP A 126 -1.44 -0.83 10.25
C TRP A 126 -1.69 0.41 9.39
N ALA A 127 -2.82 1.08 9.61
CA ALA A 127 -3.13 2.38 9.03
C ALA A 127 -3.91 3.25 10.02
N THR A 128 -3.65 4.56 10.01
CA THR A 128 -4.42 5.56 10.74
C THR A 128 -5.11 6.50 9.77
N LEU A 129 -6.43 6.59 9.89
CA LEU A 129 -7.27 7.52 9.15
C LEU A 129 -7.84 8.57 10.09
N ARG A 130 -8.15 9.75 9.55
CA ARG A 130 -8.94 10.77 10.21
C ARG A 130 -10.36 10.78 9.65
N LEU A 131 -11.34 10.60 10.52
CA LEU A 131 -12.75 10.87 10.26
C LEU A 131 -13.07 12.28 10.77
N PRO A 132 -13.30 13.26 9.88
CA PRO A 132 -13.60 14.63 10.29
C PRO A 132 -14.95 14.69 10.98
N TRP A 133 -15.06 15.51 12.03
CA TRP A 133 -16.38 15.80 12.58
C TRP A 133 -17.16 16.75 11.66
N SER A 134 -18.44 16.48 11.48
CA SER A 134 -19.38 17.40 10.82
C SER A 134 -20.82 17.10 11.24
N ASP A 135 -21.71 18.08 11.07
CA ASP A 135 -23.14 17.92 11.36
C ASP A 135 -23.79 16.81 10.53
N ARG A 136 -23.26 16.50 9.33
CA ARG A 136 -23.75 15.41 8.48
C ARG A 136 -23.50 14.03 9.08
N LEU A 137 -22.49 13.91 9.93
CA LEU A 137 -22.13 12.68 10.63
C LEU A 137 -22.70 12.63 12.05
N ALA A 138 -23.31 13.73 12.51
CA ALA A 138 -23.92 13.82 13.82
C ALA A 138 -25.39 13.37 13.80
N ARG A 139 -25.84 12.80 14.91
CA ARG A 139 -27.26 12.57 15.22
C ARG A 139 -27.83 13.75 16.01
N GLU A 140 -29.13 13.74 16.23
CA GLU A 140 -29.78 14.66 17.17
C GLU A 140 -29.02 14.65 18.52
N GLY A 141 -28.63 15.84 18.99
CA GLY A 141 -27.75 16.01 20.16
C GLY A 141 -26.25 16.16 19.84
N GLY A 142 -25.85 16.22 18.56
CA GLY A 142 -24.49 16.60 18.12
C GLY A 142 -23.43 15.51 18.25
N ALA A 143 -23.80 14.33 18.77
CA ALA A 143 -22.92 13.18 18.86
C ALA A 143 -22.70 12.55 17.48
N MET A 144 -21.45 12.22 17.14
CA MET A 144 -21.16 11.44 15.94
C MET A 144 -21.94 10.12 15.95
N SER A 145 -22.46 9.77 14.78
CA SER A 145 -23.24 8.56 14.54
C SER A 145 -22.34 7.33 14.60
N GLY A 146 -22.83 6.26 15.25
CA GLY A 146 -22.06 5.02 15.38
C GLY A 146 -21.77 4.36 14.02
N GLN A 147 -22.67 4.56 13.05
CA GLN A 147 -22.54 4.07 11.69
C GLN A 147 -21.32 4.68 10.97
N ALA A 148 -21.04 5.97 11.19
CA ALA A 148 -19.87 6.63 10.61
C ALA A 148 -18.56 6.06 11.19
N LEU A 149 -18.54 5.78 12.50
CA LEU A 149 -17.40 5.14 13.17
C LEU A 149 -17.17 3.71 12.67
N MET A 150 -18.24 2.93 12.50
CA MET A 150 -18.14 1.56 11.96
C MET A 150 -17.62 1.55 10.52
N ALA A 151 -18.15 2.45 9.67
CA ALA A 151 -17.68 2.60 8.30
C ALA A 151 -16.21 3.03 8.23
N ALA A 152 -15.78 3.94 9.12
CA ALA A 152 -14.39 4.35 9.21
C ALA A 152 -13.47 3.22 9.69
N ALA A 153 -13.90 2.39 10.63
CA ALA A 153 -13.13 1.23 11.11
C ALA A 153 -12.96 0.15 10.01
N ASP A 154 -14.03 -0.12 9.27
CA ASP A 154 -14.03 -0.98 8.09
C ASP A 154 -13.03 -0.46 7.05
N THR A 155 -13.18 0.82 6.68
CA THR A 155 -12.31 1.49 5.69
C THR A 155 -10.84 1.49 6.11
N ALA A 156 -10.54 1.81 7.38
CA ALA A 156 -9.17 1.78 7.89
C ALA A 156 -8.55 0.37 7.81
N THR A 157 -9.34 -0.68 7.95
CA THR A 157 -8.86 -2.07 7.77
C THR A 157 -8.46 -2.33 6.32
N VAL A 158 -9.29 -1.95 5.34
CA VAL A 158 -8.96 -2.09 3.91
C VAL A 158 -7.68 -1.35 3.57
N ILE A 159 -7.51 -0.13 4.10
CA ILE A 159 -6.30 0.66 3.91
C ILE A 159 -5.08 -0.02 4.54
N ALA A 160 -5.19 -0.56 5.75
CA ALA A 160 -4.11 -1.30 6.40
C ALA A 160 -3.72 -2.56 5.61
N VAL A 161 -4.69 -3.34 5.13
CA VAL A 161 -4.42 -4.51 4.27
C VAL A 161 -3.74 -4.08 2.96
N SER A 162 -4.24 -3.02 2.33
CA SER A 162 -3.70 -2.53 1.06
C SER A 162 -2.27 -2.00 1.22
N ALA A 163 -1.98 -1.27 2.31
CA ALA A 163 -0.63 -0.84 2.64
C ALA A 163 0.32 -2.02 2.85
N ALA A 164 -0.10 -3.03 3.61
CA ALA A 164 0.67 -4.24 3.87
C ALA A 164 0.94 -5.08 2.60
N ARG A 165 0.05 -4.99 1.60
CA ARG A 165 0.15 -5.68 0.30
C ARG A 165 0.84 -4.85 -0.78
N GLY A 166 1.19 -3.59 -0.50
CA GLY A 166 1.77 -2.67 -1.49
C GLY A 166 0.78 -2.15 -2.53
N GLY A 167 -0.52 -2.35 -2.33
CA GLY A 167 -1.57 -1.97 -3.28
C GLY A 167 -2.95 -2.50 -2.88
N PHE A 168 -4.01 -1.99 -3.51
CA PHE A 168 -5.35 -2.50 -3.29
C PHE A 168 -5.47 -3.93 -3.81
N VAL A 169 -6.00 -4.82 -2.97
CA VAL A 169 -6.38 -6.18 -3.34
C VAL A 169 -7.88 -6.31 -3.12
N PRO A 170 -8.66 -6.87 -4.08
CA PRO A 170 -10.07 -7.11 -3.86
C PRO A 170 -10.32 -7.92 -2.59
N MET A 171 -11.24 -7.46 -1.75
CA MET A 171 -11.53 -8.07 -0.46
C MET A 171 -12.97 -7.75 -0.04
N THR A 172 -13.51 -8.54 0.87
CA THR A 172 -14.85 -8.32 1.43
C THR A 172 -14.84 -8.49 2.94
N THR A 173 -15.62 -7.65 3.62
CA THR A 173 -15.83 -7.76 5.06
C THR A 173 -16.59 -9.05 5.37
N VAL A 174 -16.01 -9.90 6.20
CA VAL A 174 -16.63 -11.13 6.71
C VAL A 174 -17.31 -10.84 8.04
N GLN A 175 -16.67 -10.04 8.90
CA GLN A 175 -17.20 -9.68 10.21
C GLN A 175 -16.65 -8.33 10.65
N LEU A 176 -17.52 -7.51 11.26
CA LEU A 176 -17.15 -6.28 11.95
C LEU A 176 -17.95 -6.21 13.25
N SER A 177 -17.27 -6.04 14.38
CA SER A 177 -17.87 -5.86 15.70
C SER A 177 -17.34 -4.57 16.31
N THR A 178 -18.19 -3.75 16.92
CA THR A 178 -17.78 -2.46 17.49
C THR A 178 -18.40 -2.26 18.87
N THR A 179 -17.57 -1.84 19.83
CA THR A 179 -17.99 -1.38 21.15
C THR A 179 -17.79 0.13 21.26
N PHE A 180 -18.90 0.85 21.48
CA PHE A 180 -18.88 2.29 21.71
C PHE A 180 -18.76 2.58 23.20
N GLN A 181 -17.73 3.33 23.58
CA GLN A 181 -17.41 3.62 24.98
C GLN A 181 -17.80 5.03 25.38
N ARG A 182 -17.68 6.00 24.46
CA ARG A 182 -17.95 7.42 24.72
C ARG A 182 -18.56 8.11 23.50
N PRO A 183 -19.45 9.10 23.68
CA PRO A 183 -19.90 9.94 22.59
C PRO A 183 -18.77 10.85 22.10
N VAL A 184 -18.74 11.10 20.78
CA VAL A 184 -17.82 12.06 20.14
C VAL A 184 -18.59 13.33 19.81
N LEU A 185 -18.13 14.47 20.33
CA LEU A 185 -18.80 15.77 20.20
C LEU A 185 -17.81 16.82 19.68
N GLY A 186 -18.10 17.41 18.52
CA GLY A 186 -17.35 18.55 17.98
C GLY A 186 -15.85 18.28 17.77
N SER A 187 -15.46 17.04 17.48
CA SER A 187 -14.05 16.66 17.32
C SER A 187 -13.85 15.50 16.36
N ASP A 188 -12.82 15.61 15.53
CA ASP A 188 -12.37 14.54 14.66
C ASP A 188 -12.00 13.27 15.44
N VAL A 189 -12.08 12.14 14.74
CA VAL A 189 -11.72 10.83 15.27
C VAL A 189 -10.54 10.30 14.48
N LEU A 190 -9.48 9.89 15.19
CA LEU A 190 -8.40 9.10 14.63
C LEU A 190 -8.76 7.62 14.75
N VAL A 191 -8.78 6.94 13.62
CA VAL A 191 -9.17 5.54 13.46
C VAL A 191 -7.93 4.75 13.04
N THR A 192 -7.37 3.98 13.98
CA THR A 192 -6.16 3.19 13.75
C THR A 192 -6.52 1.73 13.69
N ALA A 193 -6.39 1.13 12.50
CA ALA A 193 -6.51 -0.30 12.28
C ALA A 193 -5.13 -0.95 12.31
N ARG A 194 -4.95 -2.03 13.07
CA ARG A 194 -3.73 -2.84 13.12
C ARG A 194 -4.08 -4.28 12.79
N LEU A 195 -3.43 -4.82 11.77
CA LEU A 195 -3.57 -6.21 11.36
C LEU A 195 -2.97 -7.10 12.45
N THR A 196 -3.79 -7.96 13.04
CA THR A 196 -3.33 -9.00 13.98
C THR A 196 -2.86 -10.24 13.23
N LYS A 197 -3.39 -10.47 12.02
CA LYS A 197 -2.96 -11.55 11.13
C LYS A 197 -3.30 -11.21 9.67
N LEU A 198 -2.32 -11.37 8.78
CA LEU A 198 -2.51 -11.29 7.33
C LEU A 198 -2.11 -12.61 6.67
N GLY A 199 -3.10 -13.43 6.33
CA GLY A 199 -2.91 -14.70 5.63
C GLY A 199 -3.15 -14.57 4.13
N ARG A 200 -3.05 -15.69 3.41
CA ARG A 200 -3.29 -15.73 1.96
C ARG A 200 -4.72 -15.37 1.56
N THR A 201 -5.71 -15.84 2.32
CA THR A 201 -7.15 -15.69 2.00
C THR A 201 -7.94 -14.90 3.04
N MET A 202 -7.33 -14.56 4.18
CA MET A 202 -8.01 -13.92 5.30
C MET A 202 -7.11 -12.89 5.97
N ALA A 203 -7.70 -11.78 6.41
CA ALA A 203 -7.07 -10.78 7.26
C ALA A 203 -7.90 -10.52 8.52
N PHE A 204 -7.23 -10.26 9.64
CA PHE A 204 -7.81 -9.97 10.94
C PHE A 204 -7.20 -8.68 11.47
N ALA A 205 -8.00 -7.78 12.03
CA ALA A 205 -7.51 -6.53 12.59
C ALA A 205 -8.24 -6.09 13.85
N ASP A 206 -7.50 -5.42 14.73
CA ASP A 206 -8.03 -4.63 15.83
C ASP A 206 -8.03 -3.15 15.43
N VAL A 207 -9.10 -2.44 15.74
CA VAL A 207 -9.27 -1.03 15.41
C VAL A 207 -9.55 -0.23 16.67
N THR A 208 -8.73 0.79 16.88
CA THR A 208 -8.91 1.76 17.96
C THR A 208 -9.38 3.10 17.38
N MET A 209 -10.39 3.70 18.01
CA MET A 209 -10.93 5.00 17.60
C MET A 209 -10.77 5.97 18.75
N THR A 210 -10.03 7.05 18.53
CA THR A 210 -9.74 8.05 19.56
C THR A 210 -10.19 9.44 19.14
N ALA A 211 -10.75 10.19 20.09
CA ALA A 211 -11.10 11.60 19.93
C ALA A 211 -10.38 12.40 21.02
N LYS A 212 -9.63 13.44 20.64
CA LYS A 212 -8.79 14.24 21.56
C LYS A 212 -7.92 13.36 22.48
N GLY A 213 -7.33 12.30 21.92
CA GLY A 213 -6.46 11.35 22.65
C GLY A 213 -7.19 10.36 23.57
N THR A 214 -8.52 10.40 23.65
CA THR A 214 -9.31 9.48 24.47
C THR A 214 -9.94 8.39 23.62
N LEU A 215 -9.89 7.13 24.07
CA LEU A 215 -10.58 6.01 23.41
C LEU A 215 -12.11 6.21 23.46
N VAL A 216 -12.74 6.23 22.30
CA VAL A 216 -14.20 6.43 22.16
C VAL A 216 -14.91 5.19 21.65
N ALA A 217 -14.23 4.37 20.85
CA ALA A 217 -14.73 3.08 20.40
C ALA A 217 -13.57 2.12 20.07
N HIS A 218 -13.88 0.83 20.11
CA HIS A 218 -12.99 -0.25 19.67
C HIS A 218 -13.76 -1.14 18.70
N ALA A 219 -13.10 -1.63 17.66
CA ALA A 219 -13.69 -2.59 16.74
C ALA A 219 -12.73 -3.74 16.42
N THR A 220 -13.30 -4.88 16.03
CA THR A 220 -12.56 -6.01 15.46
C THR A 220 -13.13 -6.31 14.08
N THR A 221 -12.25 -6.55 13.11
CA THR A 221 -12.64 -6.80 11.72
C THR A 221 -11.99 -8.07 11.19
N VAL A 222 -12.73 -8.76 10.33
CA VAL A 222 -12.27 -9.93 9.59
C VAL A 222 -12.63 -9.74 8.13
N TYR A 223 -11.65 -9.97 7.25
CA TYR A 223 -11.78 -9.81 5.80
C TYR A 223 -11.41 -11.10 5.10
N ALA A 224 -12.16 -11.42 4.05
CA ALA A 224 -11.75 -12.40 3.04
C ALA A 224 -11.03 -11.67 1.91
N LEU A 225 -9.87 -12.18 1.51
CA LEU A 225 -9.06 -11.66 0.41
C LEU A 225 -9.34 -12.49 -0.85
N LEU A 226 -9.59 -11.83 -1.97
CA LEU A 226 -10.07 -12.42 -3.22
C LEU A 226 -8.96 -12.51 -4.27
#